data_AF-A0A817ZIX6-F1
#
_entry.id   AF-A0A817ZIX6-F1
#
_cell.length_a   1.000
_cell.length_b   1.000
_cell.length_c   1.000
_cell.angle_alpha   90.00
_cell.angle_beta   90.00
_cell.angle_gamma   90.00
#
_symmetry.space_group_name_H-M   'P 1'
#
loop_
_entity.id
_entity.type
_entity.pdbx_description
1 polymer ?
#
loop_
_entity_poly.entity_id
_entity_poly.type
_entity_poly.pdbx_seq_one_letter_code
_entity_poly.pdbx_strand_id
1 'polypeptide(L)'
;MVYSTWFLLCFLSTAFCYNESDHNIHGTNAYGWEFVRDLFRENFVQQQELGAAVAVYHHGRPVVDLKGGWFDEAKTKLYDDNSLQLVFSTTKGLVAVAVALCVQRGLLDYSALVTKYWPEYGQNGNENTTVADILSHRAGLPYTSSPIDQFRNWTAMIHTLEQEQPLWHPGIAHGYHAVTYGWLAGELVRRVDSKKRSFGQFIKDEIATPLQIEFYIGLPSNIQYHVSPVVPHPDVKNTLNETMKDFFQIWNDPHIHQADNTSNHWDIQCLVNRTPLCITYRSSRRRVRTSIVK
;
A
#
# COMPACT_ATOMS: atom_id res chain seq x y z
N MET A 1 -61.10 -35.51 29.17
CA MET A 1 -61.38 -35.03 27.81
C MET A 1 -60.26 -34.07 27.43
N VAL A 2 -59.39 -34.52 26.53
CA VAL A 2 -58.19 -33.82 26.07
C VAL A 2 -58.61 -32.85 24.97
N TYR A 3 -58.33 -31.56 25.12
CA TYR A 3 -58.30 -30.63 23.99
C TYR A 3 -56.97 -29.89 24.02
N SER A 4 -56.01 -30.48 23.30
CA SER A 4 -54.73 -29.91 22.96
C SER A 4 -54.95 -28.77 21.95
N THR A 5 -54.72 -27.53 22.37
CA THR A 5 -54.68 -26.39 21.44
C THR A 5 -53.22 -26.14 21.09
N TRP A 6 -52.82 -26.61 19.91
CA TRP A 6 -51.52 -26.31 19.31
C TRP A 6 -51.56 -24.87 18.76
N PHE A 7 -50.81 -23.96 19.38
CA PHE A 7 -50.49 -22.69 18.73
C PHE A 7 -49.36 -22.95 17.74
N LEU A 8 -49.72 -22.97 16.45
CA LEU A 8 -48.77 -22.99 15.35
C LEU A 8 -48.13 -21.59 15.26
N LEU A 9 -46.96 -21.42 15.88
CA LEU A 9 -46.09 -20.28 15.64
C LEU A 9 -45.50 -20.44 14.24
N CYS A 10 -46.17 -19.87 13.24
CA CYS A 10 -45.58 -19.64 11.93
C CYS A 10 -44.47 -18.59 12.09
N PHE A 11 -43.25 -19.04 12.41
CA PHE A 11 -42.07 -18.32 11.99
C PHE A 11 -42.02 -18.42 10.46
N LEU A 12 -42.56 -17.41 9.76
CA LEU A 12 -42.01 -17.05 8.47
C LEU A 12 -40.62 -16.46 8.75
N SER A 13 -39.66 -17.33 9.10
CA SER A 13 -38.30 -17.03 8.73
C SER A 13 -38.29 -17.13 7.22
N THR A 14 -38.52 -16.01 6.54
CA THR A 14 -37.69 -15.72 5.38
C THR A 14 -36.27 -15.56 5.90
N ALA A 15 -35.67 -16.68 6.34
CA ALA A 15 -34.29 -16.91 6.04
C ALA A 15 -34.27 -16.90 4.51
N PHE A 16 -34.10 -15.70 3.94
CA PHE A 16 -33.09 -15.62 2.92
C PHE A 16 -31.86 -16.22 3.60
N CYS A 17 -31.66 -17.54 3.45
CA CYS A 17 -30.32 -18.06 3.34
C CYS A 17 -29.74 -17.30 2.15
N TYR A 18 -29.26 -16.09 2.42
CA TYR A 18 -28.40 -15.35 1.55
C TYR A 18 -27.20 -16.27 1.43
N ASN A 19 -27.14 -17.00 0.33
CA ASN A 19 -26.13 -17.99 0.12
C ASN A 19 -24.82 -17.20 0.05
N GLU A 20 -23.99 -17.27 1.10
CA GLU A 20 -22.64 -16.69 1.12
C GLU A 20 -21.78 -17.20 -0.08
N SER A 21 -22.29 -18.21 -0.81
CA SER A 21 -21.73 -18.76 -2.04
C SER A 21 -21.83 -17.87 -3.29
N ASP A 22 -22.63 -16.79 -3.32
CA ASP A 22 -22.88 -16.09 -4.61
C ASP A 22 -21.61 -15.44 -5.22
N HIS A 23 -20.57 -15.19 -4.41
CA HIS A 23 -19.28 -14.68 -4.91
C HIS A 23 -18.07 -15.19 -4.11
N ASN A 24 -18.19 -16.38 -3.49
CA ASN A 24 -17.14 -16.97 -2.64
C ASN A 24 -16.66 -16.04 -1.50
N ILE A 25 -17.56 -15.22 -0.95
CA ILE A 25 -17.20 -14.25 0.09
C ILE A 25 -17.10 -14.99 1.43
N HIS A 26 -16.00 -14.77 2.13
CA HIS A 26 -15.72 -15.40 3.42
C HIS A 26 -14.92 -14.47 4.33
N GLY A 27 -14.98 -14.72 5.64
CA GLY A 27 -14.26 -13.95 6.64
C GLY A 27 -15.11 -13.65 7.88
N THR A 28 -14.79 -12.57 8.59
CA THR A 28 -15.47 -12.16 9.81
C THR A 28 -16.10 -10.78 9.66
N ASN A 29 -17.28 -10.62 10.26
CA ASN A 29 -17.98 -9.35 10.33
C ASN A 29 -18.64 -9.22 11.71
N ALA A 30 -18.30 -8.16 12.44
CA ALA A 30 -18.87 -7.87 13.74
C ALA A 30 -20.32 -7.35 13.62
N TYR A 31 -21.12 -7.60 14.65
CA TYR A 31 -22.48 -7.07 14.74
C TYR A 31 -22.49 -5.53 14.59
N GLY A 32 -23.40 -5.02 13.76
CA GLY A 32 -23.53 -3.60 13.44
C GLY A 32 -22.64 -3.11 12.29
N TRP A 33 -21.84 -3.99 11.67
CA TRP A 33 -20.98 -3.69 10.51
C TRP A 33 -21.45 -4.41 9.23
N GLU A 34 -22.62 -5.04 9.25
CA GLU A 34 -23.18 -5.81 8.13
C GLU A 34 -23.27 -4.98 6.84
N PHE A 35 -23.48 -3.66 6.95
CA PHE A 35 -23.49 -2.75 5.81
C PHE A 35 -22.17 -2.79 5.00
N VAL A 36 -21.01 -3.01 5.65
CA VAL A 36 -19.72 -3.14 4.94
C VAL A 36 -19.69 -4.44 4.16
N ARG A 37 -20.13 -5.55 4.76
CA ARG A 37 -20.25 -6.85 4.07
C ARG A 37 -21.20 -6.74 2.88
N ASP A 38 -22.33 -6.07 3.05
CA ASP A 38 -23.36 -5.97 2.02
C ASP A 38 -22.88 -5.11 0.83
N LEU A 39 -22.20 -3.98 1.10
CA LEU A 39 -21.55 -3.18 0.05
C LEU A 39 -20.40 -3.93 -0.64
N PHE A 40 -19.57 -4.63 0.13
CA PHE A 40 -18.49 -5.44 -0.43
C PHE A 40 -19.04 -6.52 -1.37
N ARG A 41 -20.15 -7.18 -1.00
CA ARG A 41 -20.86 -8.13 -1.86
C ARG A 41 -21.45 -7.46 -3.10
N GLU A 42 -22.03 -6.27 -2.96
CA GLU A 42 -22.63 -5.53 -4.06
C GLU A 42 -21.62 -5.25 -5.19
N ASN A 43 -20.35 -4.95 -4.86
CA ASN A 43 -19.30 -4.77 -5.86
C ASN A 43 -19.11 -6.00 -6.77
N PHE A 44 -19.23 -7.22 -6.22
CA PHE A 44 -19.16 -8.45 -7.03
C PHE A 44 -20.43 -8.69 -7.84
N VAL A 45 -21.60 -8.41 -7.28
CA VAL A 45 -22.90 -8.52 -7.99
C VAL A 45 -22.92 -7.57 -9.19
N GLN A 46 -22.38 -6.36 -9.03
CA GLN A 46 -22.26 -5.35 -10.07
C GLN A 46 -21.06 -5.59 -11.02
N GLN A 47 -20.32 -6.69 -10.84
CA GLN A 47 -19.14 -7.06 -11.64
C GLN A 47 -18.03 -6.01 -11.64
N GLN A 48 -17.96 -5.19 -10.59
CA GLN A 48 -16.90 -4.21 -10.38
C GLN A 48 -15.63 -4.85 -9.84
N GLU A 49 -15.75 -6.03 -9.21
CA GLU A 49 -14.64 -6.75 -8.60
C GLU A 49 -14.52 -8.18 -9.14
N LEU A 50 -13.28 -8.56 -9.49
CA LEU A 50 -12.91 -9.93 -9.83
C LEU A 50 -12.61 -10.73 -8.56
N GLY A 51 -11.71 -10.18 -7.74
CA GLY A 51 -11.27 -10.71 -6.45
C GLY A 51 -10.79 -9.55 -5.59
N ALA A 52 -11.22 -9.54 -4.33
CA ALA A 52 -10.92 -8.42 -3.44
C ALA A 52 -10.87 -8.86 -1.98
N ALA A 53 -10.33 -7.98 -1.14
CA ALA A 53 -10.38 -8.10 0.31
C ALA A 53 -10.60 -6.72 0.95
N VAL A 54 -11.32 -6.71 2.08
CA VAL A 54 -11.54 -5.51 2.90
C VAL A 54 -11.33 -5.86 4.36
N ALA A 55 -10.60 -5.01 5.08
CA ALA A 55 -10.53 -5.08 6.53
C ALA A 55 -10.81 -3.70 7.14
N VAL A 56 -11.52 -3.69 8.27
CA VAL A 56 -11.91 -2.47 8.97
C VAL A 56 -11.56 -2.63 10.44
N TYR A 57 -10.88 -1.61 10.98
CA TYR A 57 -10.54 -1.52 12.38
C TYR A 57 -11.30 -0.34 13.01
N HIS A 58 -12.04 -0.60 14.08
CA HIS A 58 -12.74 0.42 14.85
C HIS A 58 -12.22 0.45 16.29
N HIS A 59 -11.69 1.60 16.71
CA HIS A 59 -11.00 1.77 17.99
C HIS A 59 -9.90 0.72 18.24
N GLY A 60 -9.13 0.39 17.20
CA GLY A 60 -8.03 -0.57 17.27
C GLY A 60 -8.47 -2.03 17.33
N ARG A 61 -9.76 -2.34 17.15
CA ARG A 61 -10.27 -3.72 17.07
C ARG A 61 -10.71 -4.04 15.64
N PRO A 62 -10.35 -5.21 15.09
CA PRO A 62 -10.89 -5.65 13.82
C PRO A 62 -12.40 -5.87 13.97
N VAL A 63 -13.18 -5.24 13.09
CA VAL A 63 -14.65 -5.36 13.04
C VAL A 63 -15.13 -5.94 11.71
N VAL A 64 -14.31 -5.88 10.67
CA VAL A 64 -14.54 -6.52 9.37
C VAL A 64 -13.21 -7.08 8.88
N ASP A 65 -13.21 -8.31 8.37
CA ASP A 65 -12.12 -8.92 7.60
C ASP A 65 -12.79 -9.88 6.61
N LEU A 66 -13.01 -9.41 5.39
CA LEU A 66 -13.71 -10.14 4.33
C LEU A 66 -12.81 -10.25 3.11
N LYS A 67 -12.97 -11.33 2.38
CA LYS A 67 -12.42 -11.51 1.04
C LYS A 67 -13.37 -12.33 0.20
N GLY A 68 -13.20 -12.29 -1.11
CA GLY A 68 -14.04 -13.05 -2.01
C GLY A 68 -13.68 -12.86 -3.47
N GLY A 69 -14.36 -13.59 -4.32
CA GLY A 69 -14.11 -13.62 -5.75
C GLY A 69 -12.98 -14.56 -6.15
N TRP A 70 -12.29 -14.18 -7.23
CA TRP A 70 -11.36 -15.02 -7.96
C TRP A 70 -9.98 -14.36 -8.04
N PHE A 71 -8.95 -15.18 -7.93
CA PHE A 71 -7.55 -14.78 -8.01
C PHE A 71 -7.15 -14.32 -9.41
N ASP A 72 -7.77 -14.88 -10.44
CA ASP A 72 -7.42 -14.64 -11.84
C ASP A 72 -8.67 -14.52 -12.72
N GLU A 73 -8.52 -13.91 -13.90
CA GLU A 73 -9.62 -13.66 -14.83
C GLU A 73 -10.25 -14.96 -15.37
N ALA A 74 -9.47 -16.03 -15.48
CA ALA A 74 -9.95 -17.34 -15.89
C ALA A 74 -10.71 -18.07 -14.77
N LYS A 75 -10.80 -17.48 -13.57
CA LYS A 75 -11.50 -18.00 -12.39
C LYS A 75 -10.98 -19.40 -12.00
N THR A 76 -9.67 -19.60 -12.07
CA THR A 76 -9.07 -20.91 -11.78
C THR A 76 -8.80 -21.13 -10.30
N LYS A 77 -8.62 -20.06 -9.53
CA LYS A 77 -8.36 -20.08 -8.08
C LYS A 77 -9.18 -19.00 -7.37
N LEU A 78 -9.59 -19.26 -6.12
CA LEU A 78 -10.26 -18.28 -5.27
C LEU A 78 -9.29 -17.18 -4.81
N TYR A 79 -9.80 -15.95 -4.70
CA TYR A 79 -9.09 -14.89 -3.99
C TYR A 79 -9.24 -15.13 -2.49
N ASP A 80 -8.13 -15.49 -1.84
CA ASP A 80 -8.11 -16.07 -0.50
C ASP A 80 -7.03 -15.46 0.41
N ASP A 81 -6.87 -16.07 1.57
CA ASP A 81 -5.90 -15.73 2.60
C ASP A 81 -4.41 -15.83 2.20
N ASN A 82 -4.11 -16.40 1.02
CA ASN A 82 -2.76 -16.49 0.47
C ASN A 82 -2.57 -15.55 -0.72
N SER A 83 -3.57 -14.75 -1.06
CA SER A 83 -3.55 -13.86 -2.23
C SER A 83 -2.84 -12.55 -1.88
N LEU A 84 -1.77 -12.25 -2.60
CA LEU A 84 -1.03 -11.00 -2.58
C LEU A 84 -1.55 -10.10 -3.72
N GLN A 85 -1.74 -8.82 -3.44
CA GLN A 85 -2.15 -7.84 -4.44
C GLN A 85 -1.19 -6.66 -4.50
N LEU A 86 -0.92 -6.17 -5.71
CA LEU A 86 -0.17 -4.92 -5.90
C LEU A 86 -0.97 -3.75 -5.38
N VAL A 87 -0.42 -3.02 -4.39
CA VAL A 87 -1.10 -1.89 -3.74
C VAL A 87 -0.66 -0.51 -4.25
N PHE A 88 0.22 -0.48 -5.25
CA PHE A 88 0.67 0.72 -5.95
C PHE A 88 1.02 1.86 -4.98
N SER A 89 0.41 3.03 -5.17
CA SER A 89 0.70 4.25 -4.43
C SER A 89 0.45 4.17 -2.92
N THR A 90 -0.31 3.18 -2.44
CA THR A 90 -0.49 2.92 -1.00
C THR A 90 0.86 2.67 -0.32
N THR A 91 1.84 2.13 -1.05
CA THR A 91 3.23 1.95 -0.62
C THR A 91 3.84 3.22 -0.01
N LYS A 92 3.50 4.40 -0.55
CA LYS A 92 4.06 5.69 -0.10
C LYS A 92 3.79 5.96 1.38
N GLY A 93 2.68 5.44 1.92
CA GLY A 93 2.38 5.51 3.35
C GLY A 93 3.43 4.81 4.21
N LEU A 94 3.85 3.59 3.82
CA LEU A 94 4.90 2.86 4.53
C LEU A 94 6.27 3.51 4.39
N VAL A 95 6.57 4.06 3.22
CA VAL A 95 7.79 4.85 3.00
C VAL A 95 7.82 6.08 3.92
N ALA A 96 6.71 6.80 4.03
CA ALA A 96 6.59 7.94 4.93
C ALA A 96 6.78 7.52 6.40
N VAL A 97 6.23 6.36 6.80
CA VAL A 97 6.46 5.78 8.14
C VAL A 97 7.94 5.45 8.36
N ALA A 98 8.65 4.92 7.37
CA ALA A 98 10.08 4.66 7.47
C ALA A 98 10.89 5.94 7.71
N VAL A 99 10.59 7.01 6.97
CA VAL A 99 11.22 8.33 7.21
C VAL A 99 10.85 8.85 8.60
N ALA A 100 9.59 8.74 9.02
CA ALA A 100 9.14 9.16 10.35
C ALA A 100 9.84 8.39 11.48
N LEU A 101 10.11 7.09 11.31
CA LEU A 101 10.91 6.30 12.25
C LEU A 101 12.35 6.82 12.34
N CYS A 102 12.98 7.14 11.22
CA CYS A 102 14.30 7.77 11.20
C CYS A 102 14.29 9.14 11.90
N VAL A 103 13.26 9.96 11.70
CA VAL A 103 13.10 11.25 12.40
C VAL A 103 12.91 11.05 13.90
N GLN A 104 12.05 10.11 14.30
CA GLN A 104 11.82 9.78 15.71
C GLN A 104 13.12 9.36 16.42
N ARG A 105 14.01 8.67 15.70
CA ARG A 105 15.32 8.23 16.19
C ARG A 105 16.41 9.32 16.11
N GLY A 106 16.08 10.52 15.65
CA GLY A 106 17.02 11.64 15.48
C GLY A 106 18.00 11.47 14.32
N LEU A 107 17.73 10.54 13.39
CA LEU A 107 18.59 10.27 12.22
C LEU A 107 18.27 11.19 11.03
N LEU A 108 17.01 11.59 10.89
CA LEU A 108 16.54 12.57 9.90
C LEU A 108 15.84 13.74 10.59
N ASP A 109 15.73 14.86 9.88
CA ASP A 109 14.98 16.04 10.29
C ASP A 109 14.20 16.55 9.07
N TYR A 110 12.89 16.75 9.23
CA TYR A 110 12.02 17.23 8.16
C TYR A 110 12.44 18.60 7.61
N SER A 111 12.98 19.47 8.46
CA SER A 111 13.40 20.83 8.11
C SER A 111 14.81 20.89 7.51
N ALA A 112 15.59 19.81 7.65
CA ALA A 112 16.94 19.76 7.12
C ALA A 112 16.93 19.63 5.59
N LEU A 113 17.94 20.23 4.97
CA LEU A 113 18.24 20.03 3.56
C LEU A 113 18.57 18.57 3.29
N VAL A 114 18.10 18.05 2.15
CA VAL A 114 18.41 16.70 1.67
C VAL A 114 19.92 16.50 1.53
N THR A 115 20.64 17.55 1.09
CA THR A 115 22.10 17.58 0.91
C THR A 115 22.89 17.31 2.18
N LYS A 116 22.29 17.48 3.37
CA LYS A 116 22.89 17.07 4.65
C LYS A 116 23.10 15.56 4.74
N TYR A 117 22.22 14.77 4.13
CA TYR A 117 22.21 13.31 4.18
C TYR A 117 22.65 12.68 2.86
N TRP A 118 22.42 13.39 1.76
CA TRP A 118 22.67 12.97 0.39
C TRP A 118 23.28 14.14 -0.39
N PRO A 119 24.60 14.41 -0.24
CA PRO A 119 25.24 15.58 -0.85
C PRO A 119 25.10 15.64 -2.37
N GLU A 120 25.16 14.48 -3.03
CA GLU A 120 25.09 14.36 -4.49
C GLU A 120 23.72 14.76 -5.06
N TYR A 121 22.66 14.76 -4.24
CA TYR A 121 21.34 15.26 -4.66
C TYR A 121 21.34 16.76 -4.92
N GLY A 122 22.24 17.52 -4.31
CA GLY A 122 22.30 18.99 -4.40
C GLY A 122 22.85 19.51 -5.74
N GLN A 123 22.57 18.84 -6.84
CA GLN A 123 22.99 19.23 -8.17
C GLN A 123 21.77 19.77 -8.96
N ASN A 124 22.04 20.56 -9.99
CA ASN A 124 21.05 20.99 -10.99
C ASN A 124 19.78 21.66 -10.42
N GLY A 125 19.88 22.43 -9.33
CA GLY A 125 18.76 23.20 -8.76
C GLY A 125 18.03 22.54 -7.58
N ASN A 126 18.57 21.43 -7.07
CA ASN A 126 18.02 20.66 -5.94
C ASN A 126 18.63 21.03 -4.57
N GLU A 127 19.53 22.03 -4.50
CA GLU A 127 20.38 22.35 -3.35
C GLU A 127 19.57 22.69 -2.09
N ASN A 128 18.40 23.31 -2.29
CA ASN A 128 17.54 23.84 -1.24
C ASN A 128 16.35 22.94 -0.88
N THR A 129 16.25 21.74 -1.45
CA THR A 129 15.16 20.80 -1.12
C THR A 129 15.30 20.33 0.32
N THR A 130 14.22 20.43 1.09
CA THR A 130 14.14 19.84 2.44
C THR A 130 13.59 18.42 2.41
N VAL A 131 13.82 17.65 3.47
CA VAL A 131 13.19 16.32 3.63
C VAL A 131 11.66 16.42 3.59
N ALA A 132 11.08 17.50 4.14
CA ALA A 132 9.65 17.77 4.07
C ALA A 132 9.17 18.01 2.64
N ASP A 133 9.96 18.65 1.78
CA ASP A 133 9.59 18.88 0.39
C ASP A 133 9.48 17.57 -0.41
N ILE A 134 10.37 16.60 -0.18
CA ILE A 134 10.24 15.26 -0.78
C ILE A 134 8.94 14.60 -0.34
N LEU A 135 8.68 14.54 0.98
CA LEU A 135 7.51 13.85 1.53
C LEU A 135 6.17 14.51 1.20
N SER A 136 6.18 15.80 0.89
CA SER A 136 4.99 16.57 0.54
C SER A 136 4.87 16.83 -0.97
N HIS A 137 5.63 16.12 -1.81
CA HIS A 137 5.57 16.24 -3.27
C HIS A 137 5.93 17.64 -3.81
N ARG A 138 6.83 18.34 -3.14
CA ARG A 138 7.29 19.70 -3.48
C ARG A 138 8.71 19.76 -4.04
N ALA A 139 9.39 18.62 -4.16
CA ALA A 139 10.77 18.54 -4.64
C ALA A 139 10.93 18.81 -6.16
N GLY A 140 9.85 18.88 -6.94
CA GLY A 140 9.93 19.23 -8.36
C GLY A 140 10.28 18.09 -9.31
N LEU A 141 10.31 16.84 -8.84
CA LEU A 141 10.71 15.67 -9.63
C LEU A 141 9.57 14.65 -9.76
N PRO A 142 8.37 15.00 -10.27
CA PRO A 142 7.22 14.09 -10.24
C PRO A 142 7.36 12.85 -11.14
N TYR A 143 8.21 12.95 -12.16
CA TYR A 143 8.54 11.92 -13.15
C TYR A 143 10.06 11.86 -13.33
N THR A 144 10.54 10.86 -14.06
CA THR A 144 11.95 10.71 -14.40
C THR A 144 12.12 10.41 -15.89
N SER A 145 13.25 10.83 -16.43
CA SER A 145 13.75 10.49 -17.76
C SER A 145 14.32 9.07 -17.86
N SER A 146 14.51 8.40 -16.72
CA SER A 146 15.01 7.02 -16.67
C SER A 146 14.08 6.07 -17.43
N PRO A 147 14.61 5.18 -18.29
CA PRO A 147 13.79 4.19 -18.95
C PRO A 147 13.29 3.14 -17.94
N ILE A 148 12.10 2.57 -18.21
CA ILE A 148 11.37 1.71 -17.27
C ILE A 148 12.20 0.48 -16.85
N ASP A 149 13.02 -0.07 -17.75
CA ASP A 149 13.87 -1.23 -17.48
C ASP A 149 14.90 -0.97 -16.36
N GLN A 150 15.27 0.30 -16.14
CA GLN A 150 16.18 0.73 -15.07
C GLN A 150 15.50 0.92 -13.73
N PHE A 151 14.16 0.89 -13.63
CA PHE A 151 13.46 1.13 -12.36
C PHE A 151 13.83 0.09 -11.28
N ARG A 152 14.24 -1.10 -11.71
CA ARG A 152 14.72 -2.16 -10.83
C ARG A 152 16.15 -1.97 -10.33
N ASN A 153 16.89 -1.03 -10.90
CA ASN A 153 18.26 -0.73 -10.51
C ASN A 153 18.26 0.55 -9.67
N TRP A 154 18.20 0.38 -8.35
CA TRP A 154 18.23 1.50 -7.41
C TRP A 154 19.35 2.49 -7.69
N THR A 155 20.58 2.01 -7.83
CA THR A 155 21.76 2.86 -8.04
C THR A 155 21.64 3.68 -9.32
N ALA A 156 21.19 3.07 -10.42
CA ALA A 156 20.95 3.80 -11.66
C ALA A 156 19.87 4.88 -11.47
N MET A 157 18.76 4.55 -10.80
CA MET A 157 17.69 5.51 -10.51
C MET A 157 18.16 6.68 -9.65
N ILE A 158 18.96 6.42 -8.61
CA ILE A 158 19.55 7.47 -7.77
C ILE A 158 20.48 8.37 -8.58
N HIS A 159 21.35 7.81 -9.41
CA HIS A 159 22.20 8.60 -10.29
C HIS A 159 21.42 9.43 -11.30
N THR A 160 20.34 8.90 -11.87
CA THR A 160 19.47 9.70 -12.74
C THR A 160 18.83 10.85 -11.97
N LEU A 161 18.26 10.59 -10.78
CA LEU A 161 17.60 11.61 -9.96
C LEU A 161 18.57 12.70 -9.47
N GLU A 162 19.83 12.36 -9.20
CA GLU A 162 20.89 13.35 -8.86
C GLU A 162 21.13 14.34 -10.01
N GLN A 163 20.94 13.90 -11.26
CA GLN A 163 21.18 14.72 -12.44
C GLN A 163 19.93 15.45 -12.95
N GLU A 164 18.74 15.12 -12.43
CA GLU A 164 17.50 15.73 -12.92
C GLU A 164 17.30 17.14 -12.38
N GLN A 165 17.02 18.07 -13.29
CA GLN A 165 16.58 19.42 -12.95
C GLN A 165 15.11 19.37 -12.52
N PRO A 166 14.75 19.93 -11.35
CA PRO A 166 13.37 19.95 -10.92
C PRO A 166 12.54 20.88 -11.82
N LEU A 167 11.31 20.49 -12.13
CA LEU A 167 10.38 21.24 -12.98
C LEU A 167 9.99 22.60 -12.38
N TRP A 168 10.13 22.76 -11.07
CA TRP A 168 9.97 24.01 -10.33
C TRP A 168 10.96 24.04 -9.17
N HIS A 169 11.29 25.23 -8.66
CA HIS A 169 12.17 25.32 -7.49
C HIS A 169 11.56 24.56 -6.29
N PRO A 170 12.33 23.67 -5.64
CA PRO A 170 11.84 22.91 -4.50
C PRO A 170 11.14 23.79 -3.46
N GLY A 171 9.98 23.33 -2.99
CA GLY A 171 9.26 24.03 -1.93
C GLY A 171 8.42 25.24 -2.38
N ILE A 172 8.25 25.52 -3.69
CA ILE A 172 7.32 26.57 -4.15
C ILE A 172 5.99 26.05 -4.71
N ALA A 173 5.97 24.81 -5.21
CA ALA A 173 4.77 24.19 -5.80
C ALA A 173 4.63 22.73 -5.35
N HIS A 174 3.50 22.12 -5.69
CA HIS A 174 3.19 20.72 -5.41
C HIS A 174 2.86 20.01 -6.72
N GLY A 175 3.46 18.84 -6.94
CA GLY A 175 3.10 17.95 -8.03
C GLY A 175 3.35 16.50 -7.64
N TYR A 176 2.34 15.66 -7.78
CA TYR A 176 2.38 14.29 -7.26
C TYR A 176 3.55 13.50 -7.86
N HIS A 177 4.48 13.07 -7.01
CA HIS A 177 5.62 12.24 -7.40
C HIS A 177 5.13 10.79 -7.53
N ALA A 178 4.43 10.54 -8.63
CA ALA A 178 3.80 9.25 -8.89
C ALA A 178 4.82 8.11 -8.86
N VAL A 179 5.98 8.37 -9.45
CA VAL A 179 7.05 7.39 -9.66
C VAL A 179 8.20 7.62 -8.67
N THR A 180 8.84 8.78 -8.71
CA THR A 180 10.14 9.04 -8.05
C THR A 180 10.13 9.03 -6.50
N TYR A 181 8.96 9.20 -5.87
CA TYR A 181 8.83 9.35 -4.41
C TYR A 181 9.55 8.28 -3.60
N GLY A 182 9.46 7.03 -4.06
CA GLY A 182 10.04 5.88 -3.39
C GLY A 182 11.55 5.91 -3.29
N TRP A 183 12.22 6.21 -4.41
CA TRP A 183 13.66 6.36 -4.45
C TRP A 183 14.12 7.58 -3.66
N LEU A 184 13.45 8.73 -3.83
CA LEU A 184 13.80 9.98 -3.14
C LEU A 184 13.73 9.82 -1.61
N ALA A 185 12.59 9.34 -1.09
CA ALA A 185 12.42 9.16 0.35
C ALA A 185 13.16 7.92 0.88
N GLY A 186 13.22 6.84 0.10
CA GLY A 186 13.90 5.61 0.51
C GLY A 186 15.42 5.77 0.53
N GLU A 187 16.00 6.60 -0.33
CA GLU A 187 17.44 6.83 -0.34
C GLU A 187 17.88 7.59 0.90
N LEU A 188 17.09 8.58 1.35
CA LEU A 188 17.31 9.23 2.64
C LEU A 188 17.39 8.21 3.78
N VAL A 189 16.49 7.23 3.81
CA VAL A 189 16.51 6.14 4.81
C VAL A 189 17.77 5.27 4.66
N ARG A 190 18.12 4.85 3.44
CA ARG A 190 19.33 4.04 3.19
C ARG A 190 20.61 4.75 3.61
N ARG A 191 20.71 6.06 3.37
CA ARG A 191 21.87 6.89 3.73
C ARG A 191 22.11 6.90 5.24
N VAL A 192 21.04 7.03 6.03
CA VAL A 192 21.11 7.11 7.50
C VAL A 192 21.02 5.76 8.20
N ASP A 193 20.66 4.68 7.51
CA ASP A 193 20.64 3.34 8.11
C ASP A 193 22.06 2.88 8.45
N SER A 194 22.32 2.65 9.73
CA SER A 194 23.64 2.21 10.21
C SER A 194 23.98 0.79 9.75
N LYS A 195 22.98 -0.05 9.51
CA LYS A 195 23.14 -1.42 9.01
C LYS A 195 23.36 -1.48 7.49
N LYS A 196 23.23 -0.35 6.77
CA LYS A 196 23.41 -0.23 5.32
C LYS A 196 22.57 -1.25 4.53
N ARG A 197 21.35 -1.51 5.02
CA ARG A 197 20.40 -2.41 4.35
C ARG A 197 19.85 -1.76 3.09
N SER A 198 19.30 -2.59 2.21
CA SER A 198 18.38 -2.10 1.19
C SER A 198 17.12 -1.50 1.82
N PHE A 199 16.42 -0.66 1.05
CA PHE A 199 15.18 -0.07 1.53
C PHE A 199 14.11 -1.13 1.82
N GLY A 200 13.95 -2.13 0.94
CA GLY A 200 13.01 -3.23 1.17
C GLY A 200 13.32 -4.05 2.44
N GLN A 201 14.61 -4.32 2.71
CA GLN A 201 15.02 -5.01 3.93
C GLN A 201 14.80 -4.13 5.18
N PHE A 202 15.02 -2.81 5.10
CA PHE A 202 14.69 -1.89 6.17
C PHE A 202 13.19 -1.94 6.50
N ILE A 203 12.31 -1.85 5.49
CA ILE A 203 10.86 -1.95 5.68
C ILE A 203 10.49 -3.30 6.30
N LYS A 204 11.08 -4.40 5.84
CA LYS A 204 10.85 -5.73 6.39
C LYS A 204 11.21 -5.83 7.87
N ASP A 205 12.39 -5.36 8.24
CA ASP A 205 12.93 -5.51 9.60
C ASP A 205 12.33 -4.53 10.60
N GLU A 206 12.12 -3.28 10.20
CA GLU A 206 11.75 -2.20 11.10
C GLU A 206 10.24 -2.00 11.19
N ILE A 207 9.48 -2.48 10.19
CA ILE A 207 8.03 -2.27 10.11
C ILE A 207 7.28 -3.58 9.93
N ALA A 208 7.55 -4.33 8.86
CA ALA A 208 6.69 -5.45 8.49
C ALA A 208 6.75 -6.60 9.51
N THR A 209 7.94 -7.02 9.89
CA THR A 209 8.18 -8.12 10.84
C THR A 209 7.70 -7.76 12.26
N PRO A 210 8.03 -6.59 12.84
CA PRO A 210 7.52 -6.19 14.15
C PRO A 210 6.00 -6.07 14.22
N LEU A 211 5.35 -5.66 13.13
CA LEU A 211 3.89 -5.53 13.05
C LEU A 211 3.19 -6.83 12.58
N GLN A 212 3.96 -7.86 12.23
CA GLN A 212 3.45 -9.12 11.67
C GLN A 212 2.56 -8.90 10.44
N ILE A 213 2.91 -7.93 9.60
CA ILE A 213 2.24 -7.68 8.32
C ILE A 213 3.03 -8.34 7.19
N GLU A 214 2.32 -9.00 6.29
CA GLU A 214 2.91 -9.60 5.10
C GLU A 214 2.96 -8.53 4.00
N PHE A 215 4.07 -7.79 3.94
CA PHE A 215 4.29 -6.70 3.01
C PHE A 215 5.69 -6.76 2.39
N TYR A 216 5.77 -6.59 1.07
CA TYR A 216 7.03 -6.74 0.32
C TYR A 216 7.33 -5.53 -0.57
N ILE A 217 8.53 -4.97 -0.40
CA ILE A 217 9.25 -4.21 -1.43
C ILE A 217 10.38 -5.11 -1.91
N GLY A 218 10.25 -5.66 -3.12
CA GLY A 218 11.06 -6.79 -3.56
C GLY A 218 10.53 -8.11 -2.99
N LEU A 219 9.73 -8.80 -3.78
CA LEU A 219 9.11 -10.08 -3.46
C LEU A 219 10.13 -11.23 -3.55
N PRO A 220 10.16 -12.16 -2.57
CA PRO A 220 10.87 -13.42 -2.74
C PRO A 220 10.30 -14.24 -3.92
N SER A 221 11.18 -14.75 -4.78
CA SER A 221 10.76 -15.50 -5.99
C SER A 221 9.92 -16.75 -5.67
N ASN A 222 10.13 -17.35 -4.51
CA ASN A 222 9.41 -18.55 -4.06
C ASN A 222 7.97 -18.30 -3.62
N ILE A 223 7.45 -17.07 -3.65
CA ILE A 223 6.05 -16.75 -3.36
C ILE A 223 5.35 -15.98 -4.48
N GLN A 224 5.97 -15.91 -5.67
CA GLN A 224 5.38 -15.23 -6.82
C GLN A 224 3.98 -15.74 -7.20
N TYR A 225 3.71 -17.04 -7.00
CA TYR A 225 2.42 -17.66 -7.29
C TYR A 225 1.28 -17.22 -6.36
N HIS A 226 1.59 -16.43 -5.32
CA HIS A 226 0.60 -15.76 -4.49
C HIS A 226 0.15 -14.41 -5.08
N VAL A 227 0.82 -13.87 -6.10
CA VAL A 227 0.48 -12.55 -6.65
C VAL A 227 -0.69 -12.65 -7.63
N SER A 228 -1.83 -12.09 -7.24
CA SER A 228 -3.03 -11.96 -8.07
C SER A 228 -2.76 -10.99 -9.23
N PRO A 229 -2.99 -11.40 -10.50
CA PRO A 229 -2.76 -10.55 -11.65
C PRO A 229 -3.62 -9.27 -11.60
N VAL A 230 -3.05 -8.17 -12.04
CA VAL A 230 -3.79 -6.92 -12.25
C VAL A 230 -4.53 -7.01 -13.57
N VAL A 231 -5.85 -6.98 -13.50
CA VAL A 231 -6.74 -7.08 -14.66
C VAL A 231 -7.43 -5.74 -14.88
N PRO A 232 -7.49 -5.22 -16.11
CA PRO A 232 -8.26 -4.02 -16.39
C PRO A 232 -9.76 -4.28 -16.18
N HIS A 233 -10.46 -3.30 -15.63
CA HIS A 233 -11.92 -3.37 -15.51
C HIS A 233 -12.56 -3.58 -16.90
N PRO A 234 -13.61 -4.41 -17.03
CA PRO A 234 -14.20 -4.77 -18.33
C PRO A 234 -14.55 -3.56 -19.22
N ASP A 235 -15.09 -2.50 -18.63
CA ASP A 235 -15.49 -1.27 -19.35
C ASP A 235 -14.32 -0.53 -20.00
N VAL A 236 -13.11 -0.67 -19.46
CA VAL A 236 -11.90 -0.01 -19.98
C VAL A 236 -11.08 -0.95 -20.85
N LYS A 237 -11.23 -2.28 -20.68
CA LYS A 237 -10.41 -3.29 -21.36
C LYS A 237 -10.38 -3.13 -22.88
N ASN A 238 -11.53 -2.82 -23.48
CA ASN A 238 -11.64 -2.64 -24.94
C ASN A 238 -11.24 -1.24 -25.44
N THR A 239 -10.97 -0.29 -24.54
CA THR A 239 -10.61 1.10 -24.85
C THR A 239 -9.18 1.46 -24.44
N LEU A 240 -8.42 0.50 -23.89
CA LEU A 240 -7.01 0.69 -23.57
C LEU A 240 -6.20 1.01 -24.82
N ASN A 241 -5.43 2.09 -24.77
CA ASN A 241 -4.38 2.34 -25.73
C ASN A 241 -3.18 1.40 -25.49
N GLU A 242 -2.25 1.33 -26.44
CA GLU A 242 -1.10 0.42 -26.36
C GLU A 242 -0.23 0.69 -25.12
N THR A 243 -0.01 1.96 -24.78
CA THR A 243 0.75 2.33 -23.57
C THR A 243 0.14 1.77 -22.29
N MET A 244 -1.19 1.78 -22.16
CA MET A 244 -1.86 1.19 -21.00
C MET A 244 -1.73 -0.33 -20.99
N LYS A 245 -1.81 -0.99 -22.15
CA LYS A 245 -1.61 -2.43 -22.25
C LYS A 245 -0.19 -2.83 -21.81
N ASP A 246 0.82 -2.06 -22.22
CA ASP A 246 2.20 -2.26 -21.80
C ASP A 246 2.34 -2.17 -20.28
N PHE A 247 1.66 -1.22 -19.63
CA PHE A 247 1.67 -1.14 -18.16
C PHE A 247 1.07 -2.38 -17.49
N PHE A 248 -0.07 -2.90 -17.97
CA PHE A 248 -0.62 -4.15 -17.42
C PHE A 248 0.29 -5.35 -17.66
N GLN A 249 1.05 -5.39 -18.77
CA GLN A 249 2.06 -6.44 -18.98
C GLN A 249 3.20 -6.31 -17.98
N ILE A 250 3.72 -5.10 -17.78
CA ILE A 250 4.77 -4.79 -16.80
C ILE A 250 4.32 -5.16 -15.38
N TRP A 251 3.11 -4.78 -14.96
CA TRP A 251 2.61 -5.08 -13.61
C TRP A 251 2.31 -6.55 -13.38
N ASN A 252 2.20 -7.34 -14.44
CA ASN A 252 2.00 -8.78 -14.34
C ASN A 252 3.28 -9.57 -14.64
N ASP A 253 4.40 -8.90 -14.93
CA ASP A 253 5.69 -9.57 -15.14
C ASP A 253 6.28 -9.98 -13.77
N PRO A 254 6.40 -11.29 -13.48
CA PRO A 254 6.93 -11.76 -12.21
C PRO A 254 8.37 -11.32 -11.96
N HIS A 255 9.15 -11.00 -12.99
CA HIS A 255 10.52 -10.54 -12.85
C HIS A 255 10.63 -9.09 -12.35
N ILE A 256 9.52 -8.34 -12.35
CA ILE A 256 9.48 -6.96 -11.88
C ILE A 256 9.29 -6.88 -10.37
N HIS A 257 8.54 -7.81 -9.79
CA HIS A 257 8.34 -7.86 -8.35
C HIS A 257 9.51 -8.49 -7.59
N GLN A 258 10.28 -9.37 -8.24
CA GLN A 258 11.29 -10.17 -7.56
C GLN A 258 12.44 -9.34 -6.99
N ALA A 259 12.81 -9.63 -5.75
CA ALA A 259 14.09 -9.20 -5.21
C ALA A 259 15.23 -10.03 -5.84
N ASP A 260 16.16 -9.39 -6.54
CA ASP A 260 17.45 -9.98 -6.86
C ASP A 260 18.38 -10.04 -5.63
N ASN A 261 19.41 -10.86 -5.73
CA ASN A 261 20.43 -11.04 -4.70
C ASN A 261 21.29 -9.79 -4.45
N THR A 262 21.07 -8.68 -5.17
CA THR A 262 21.84 -7.43 -5.02
C THR A 262 21.12 -6.38 -4.19
N SER A 263 19.89 -6.65 -3.72
CA SER A 263 19.16 -5.77 -2.79
C SER A 263 18.81 -4.40 -3.39
N ASN A 264 18.84 -4.23 -4.71
CA ASN A 264 18.70 -2.93 -5.39
C ASN A 264 17.31 -2.66 -5.95
N HIS A 265 16.28 -3.34 -5.46
CA HIS A 265 14.94 -3.19 -6.02
C HIS A 265 14.12 -2.15 -5.28
N TRP A 266 13.60 -1.21 -6.05
CA TRP A 266 12.38 -0.50 -5.73
C TRP A 266 11.27 -1.11 -6.57
N ASP A 267 10.24 -1.62 -5.89
CA ASP A 267 8.95 -1.83 -6.53
C ASP A 267 8.05 -0.67 -6.12
N ILE A 268 7.58 0.13 -7.09
CA ILE A 268 6.56 1.18 -6.88
C ILE A 268 5.25 0.57 -6.37
N GLN A 269 5.13 -0.75 -6.44
CA GLN A 269 3.93 -1.55 -6.32
C GLN A 269 4.21 -2.69 -5.35
N CYS A 270 4.13 -2.39 -4.07
CA CYS A 270 4.32 -3.43 -3.08
C CYS A 270 3.17 -4.43 -3.08
N LEU A 271 3.47 -5.60 -2.54
CA LEU A 271 2.51 -6.67 -2.37
C LEU A 271 2.13 -6.77 -0.90
N VAL A 272 0.84 -6.85 -0.62
CA VAL A 272 0.33 -7.07 0.74
C VAL A 272 -0.57 -8.29 0.77
N ASN A 273 -0.44 -9.10 1.81
CA ASN A 273 -1.45 -10.09 2.20
C ASN A 273 -1.92 -9.71 3.61
N ARG A 274 -3.21 -9.41 3.72
CA ARG A 274 -3.87 -8.92 4.93
C ARG A 274 -3.33 -7.58 5.46
N THR A 275 -4.27 -6.82 6.01
CA THR A 275 -4.06 -5.58 6.78
C THR A 275 -4.12 -4.32 5.92
N PRO A 276 -5.21 -3.54 6.03
CA PRO A 276 -5.15 -2.12 5.70
C PRO A 276 -4.07 -1.54 6.59
N LEU A 277 -3.17 -0.74 6.03
CA LEU A 277 -2.34 0.17 6.81
C LEU A 277 -3.24 1.14 7.59
N CYS A 278 -3.76 0.69 8.73
CA CYS A 278 -4.48 1.53 9.66
C CYS A 278 -3.46 2.15 10.60
N ILE A 279 -2.93 3.31 10.20
CA ILE A 279 -2.23 4.19 11.13
C ILE A 279 -3.28 4.76 12.08
N THR A 280 -3.53 4.07 13.19
CA THR A 280 -4.40 4.60 14.24
C THR A 280 -3.66 5.71 14.99
N TYR A 281 -4.02 6.96 14.73
CA TYR A 281 -3.56 8.07 15.56
C TYR A 281 -4.25 8.01 16.93
N ARG A 282 -3.53 7.52 17.93
CA ARG A 282 -3.97 7.62 19.33
C ARG A 282 -3.75 9.05 19.80
N SER A 283 -4.75 9.92 19.63
CA SER A 283 -4.81 11.23 20.29
C SER A 283 -4.76 11.01 21.81
N SER A 284 -3.57 11.03 22.40
CA SER A 284 -3.44 11.12 23.85
C SER A 284 -3.80 12.54 24.27
N ARG A 285 -5.10 12.78 24.52
CA ARG A 285 -5.50 13.90 25.38
C ARG A 285 -5.06 13.56 26.81
N ARG A 286 -3.78 13.74 27.12
CA ARG A 286 -3.38 14.06 28.49
C ARG A 286 -3.63 15.55 28.67
N ARG A 287 -4.73 15.88 29.35
CA ARG A 287 -4.92 17.19 29.96
C ARG A 287 -3.66 17.50 30.78
N VAL A 288 -2.86 18.46 30.33
CA VAL A 288 -1.99 19.21 31.22
C VAL A 288 -2.93 19.99 32.14
N ARG A 289 -3.15 19.48 33.35
CA ARG A 289 -3.72 20.27 34.43
C ARG A 289 -2.68 21.32 34.79
N THR A 290 -2.86 22.54 34.33
CA THR A 290 -2.31 23.72 34.97
C THR A 290 -3.05 23.90 36.30
N SER A 291 -2.50 23.35 37.39
CA SER A 291 -2.83 23.82 38.73
C SER A 291 -2.00 25.07 38.99
N ILE A 292 -2.59 26.23 38.69
CA ILE A 292 -2.19 27.49 39.31
C ILE A 292 -2.76 27.43 40.73
N VAL A 293 -1.88 27.32 41.73
CA VAL A 293 -2.19 27.70 43.10
C VAL A 293 -1.45 29.01 43.34
N LYS A 294 -2.19 29.98 43.89
CA LYS A 294 -1.77 31.34 44.22
C LYS A 294 -0.50 31.40 45.05
#